data_AF-A0AAJ1T076-F1
#
_entry.id   AF-A0AAJ1T076-F1
#
_cell.length_a   1.000
_cell.length_b   1.000
_cell.length_c   1.000
_cell.angle_alpha   90.00
_cell.angle_beta   90.00
_cell.angle_gamma   90.00
#
_symmetry.space_group_name_H-M   'P 1'
#
loop_
_entity.id
_entity.type
_entity.pdbx_description
1 polymer ?
#
loop_
_entity_poly.entity_id
_entity_poly.type
_entity_poly.pdbx_seq_one_letter_code
_entity_poly.pdbx_strand_id
1 'polypeptide(L)'
;MIKTESAYKKALEKLQEDKAFIQNQKRVLEEMGLTKEQVEKALQPSITFHEQLKEEVIYYERIRRGEFEPIINLHNLGKSLIAYRIYLGLSQQELADRLGVSASQVSRDERNEYYGATLERIQQVMEAMHMVAKTEIESQELLA
;
A
#
# COMPACT_ATOMS: atom_id res chain seq x y z
N MET A 1 -1.43 0.27 -3.01
CA MET A 1 -0.70 0.36 -1.73
C MET A 1 -0.08 1.74 -1.60
N ILE A 2 -0.24 2.36 -0.43
CA ILE A 2 0.44 3.58 -0.05
C ILE A 2 1.93 3.29 0.18
N LYS A 3 2.81 4.06 -0.45
CA LYS A 3 4.27 3.81 -0.43
C LYS A 3 5.05 4.86 0.35
N THR A 4 4.48 6.04 0.62
CA THR A 4 5.18 7.16 1.24
C THR A 4 4.37 7.78 2.37
N GLU A 5 5.06 8.38 3.34
CA GLU A 5 4.42 9.12 4.44
C GLU A 5 3.56 10.29 3.90
N SER A 6 4.01 10.95 2.83
CA SER A 6 3.24 12.01 2.18
C SER A 6 1.94 11.51 1.54
N ALA A 7 1.96 10.33 0.92
CA ALA A 7 0.75 9.70 0.37
C ALA A 7 -0.17 9.21 1.49
N TYR A 8 0.38 8.70 2.58
CA TYR A 8 -0.38 8.31 3.78
C TYR A 8 -1.15 9.48 4.38
N LYS A 9 -0.48 10.62 4.62
CA LYS A 9 -1.14 11.83 5.15
C LYS A 9 -2.27 12.32 4.25
N LYS A 10 -2.04 12.37 2.93
CA LYS A 10 -3.07 12.71 1.94
C LYS A 10 -4.23 11.72 1.94
N ALA A 11 -3.96 10.43 2.12
CA ALA A 11 -5.00 9.41 2.20
C ALA A 11 -5.89 9.62 3.45
N LEU A 12 -5.31 9.96 4.60
CA LEU A 12 -6.07 10.28 5.82
C LEU A 12 -6.99 11.49 5.62
N GLU A 13 -6.46 12.57 5.05
CA GLU A 13 -7.25 13.77 4.71
C GLU A 13 -8.41 13.40 3.76
N LYS A 14 -8.10 12.63 2.70
CA LYS A 14 -9.08 12.19 1.72
C LYS A 14 -10.19 11.32 2.32
N LEU A 15 -9.87 10.42 3.25
CA LEU A 15 -10.88 9.61 3.95
C LEU A 15 -11.86 10.46 4.75
N GLN A 16 -11.39 11.55 5.36
CA GLN A 16 -12.26 12.49 6.08
C GLN A 16 -13.18 13.25 5.11
N GLU A 17 -12.63 13.73 4.00
CA GLU A 17 -13.39 14.41 2.94
C GLU A 17 -14.46 13.49 2.32
N ASP A 18 -14.09 12.26 1.98
CA ASP A 18 -14.99 11.29 1.36
C ASP A 18 -16.15 10.95 2.29
N LYS A 19 -15.88 10.81 3.60
CA LYS A 19 -16.93 10.57 4.59
C LYS A 19 -17.93 11.73 4.65
N ALA A 20 -17.44 12.97 4.68
CA ALA A 20 -18.30 14.16 4.70
C ALA A 20 -19.10 14.28 3.39
N PHE A 21 -18.46 14.01 2.26
CA PHE A 21 -19.08 14.02 0.94
C PHE A 21 -20.21 12.99 0.83
N ILE A 22 -19.96 11.72 1.19
CA ILE A 22 -20.95 10.64 1.15
C ILE A 22 -22.15 10.99 2.03
N GLN A 23 -21.92 11.51 3.24
CA GLN A 23 -22.99 11.92 4.15
C GLN A 23 -23.85 13.06 3.57
N ASN A 24 -23.23 14.10 3.01
CA ASN A 24 -23.97 15.20 2.40
C ASN A 24 -24.74 14.74 1.15
N GLN A 25 -24.12 13.92 0.29
CA GLN A 25 -24.77 13.40 -0.91
C GLN A 25 -25.96 12.51 -0.55
N LYS A 26 -25.85 11.68 0.49
CA LYS A 26 -26.97 10.89 1.02
C LYS A 26 -28.16 11.78 1.38
N ARG A 27 -27.93 12.84 2.18
CA ARG A 27 -28.98 13.76 2.62
C ARG A 27 -29.67 14.43 1.43
N VAL A 28 -28.90 14.92 0.45
CA VAL A 28 -29.45 15.56 -0.76
C VAL A 28 -30.32 14.60 -1.55
N LEU A 29 -29.89 13.34 -1.74
CA LEU A 29 -30.67 12.35 -2.48
C LEU A 29 -31.97 11.96 -1.73
N GLU A 30 -31.93 11.87 -0.41
CA GLU A 30 -33.11 11.63 0.42
C GLU A 30 -34.10 12.82 0.35
N GLU A 31 -33.62 14.06 0.39
CA GLU A 31 -34.42 15.28 0.22
C GLU A 31 -35.07 15.38 -1.17
N MET A 32 -34.42 14.81 -2.19
CA MET A 32 -34.98 14.68 -3.55
C MET A 32 -36.07 13.59 -3.65
N GLY A 33 -36.38 12.89 -2.55
CA GLY A 33 -37.44 11.88 -2.50
C GLY A 33 -37.06 10.53 -3.09
N LEU A 34 -35.76 10.24 -3.27
CA LEU A 34 -35.30 8.93 -3.72
C LEU A 34 -35.56 7.86 -2.65
N THR A 35 -35.82 6.64 -3.10
CA THR A 35 -35.94 5.51 -2.17
C THR A 35 -34.57 5.13 -1.60
N LYS A 36 -34.55 4.46 -0.45
CA LYS A 36 -33.31 3.98 0.19
C LYS A 36 -32.43 3.17 -0.77
N GLU A 37 -33.03 2.30 -1.58
CA GLU A 37 -32.32 1.47 -2.56
C GLU A 37 -31.67 2.31 -3.67
N GLN A 38 -32.37 3.34 -4.16
CA GLN A 38 -31.82 4.26 -5.17
C GLN A 38 -30.66 5.09 -4.60
N VAL A 39 -30.80 5.55 -3.35
CA VAL A 39 -29.74 6.28 -2.64
C VAL A 39 -28.50 5.39 -2.45
N GLU A 40 -28.69 4.16 -1.96
CA GLU A 40 -27.59 3.19 -1.77
C GLU A 40 -26.87 2.91 -3.08
N LYS A 41 -27.62 2.59 -4.15
CA LYS A 41 -27.05 2.33 -5.47
C LYS A 41 -26.28 3.53 -6.03
N ALA A 42 -26.75 4.75 -5.79
CA ALA A 42 -26.07 5.97 -6.22
C ALA A 42 -24.78 6.24 -5.44
N LEU A 43 -24.75 5.92 -4.15
CA LEU A 43 -23.58 6.13 -3.27
C LEU A 43 -22.56 4.99 -3.33
N GLN A 44 -22.96 3.81 -3.83
CA GLN A 44 -22.13 2.60 -3.83
C GLN A 44 -20.71 2.84 -4.39
N PRO A 45 -20.49 3.55 -5.50
CA PRO A 45 -19.13 3.80 -5.99
C PRO A 45 -18.28 4.57 -4.99
N SER A 46 -18.82 5.65 -4.40
CA SER A 46 -18.12 6.47 -3.40
C SER A 46 -17.77 5.68 -2.15
N ILE A 47 -18.69 4.82 -1.69
CA ILE A 47 -18.46 3.94 -0.54
C ILE A 47 -17.36 2.93 -0.85
N THR A 48 -17.41 2.28 -2.03
CA THR A 48 -16.40 1.31 -2.44
C THR A 48 -15.01 1.95 -2.50
N PHE A 49 -14.86 3.13 -3.11
CA PHE A 49 -13.57 3.82 -3.17
C PHE A 49 -13.07 4.24 -1.78
N HIS A 50 -13.97 4.69 -0.89
CA HIS A 50 -13.63 5.00 0.50
C HIS A 50 -13.08 3.79 1.25
N GLU A 51 -13.76 2.64 1.17
CA GLU A 51 -13.31 1.42 1.86
C GLU A 51 -11.99 0.90 1.28
N GLN A 52 -11.79 0.95 -0.05
CA GLN A 52 -10.50 0.60 -0.67
C GLN A 52 -9.34 1.46 -0.16
N LEU A 53 -9.52 2.78 -0.09
CA LEU A 53 -8.49 3.68 0.43
C LEU A 53 -8.20 3.42 1.91
N LYS A 54 -9.25 3.13 2.69
CA LYS A 54 -9.15 2.79 4.11
C LYS A 54 -8.39 1.48 4.32
N GLU A 55 -8.59 0.47 3.49
CA GLU A 55 -7.79 -0.75 3.49
C GLU A 55 -6.32 -0.46 3.22
N GLU A 56 -6.00 0.43 2.27
CA GLU A 56 -4.60 0.82 2.01
C GLU A 56 -3.95 1.54 3.20
N VAL A 57 -4.71 2.39 3.90
CA VAL A 57 -4.27 3.08 5.13
C VAL A 57 -3.99 2.07 6.24
N ILE A 58 -4.91 1.13 6.47
CA ILE A 58 -4.74 0.07 7.47
C ILE A 58 -3.51 -0.77 7.14
N TYR A 59 -3.32 -1.15 5.88
CA TYR A 59 -2.15 -1.90 5.45
C TYR A 59 -0.84 -1.13 5.69
N TYR A 60 -0.80 0.17 5.39
CA TYR A 60 0.36 1.02 5.66
C TYR A 60 0.70 1.08 7.15
N GLU A 61 -0.32 1.19 8.01
CA GLU A 61 -0.13 1.23 9.47
C GLU A 61 0.35 -0.11 10.04
N ARG A 62 -0.14 -1.24 9.52
CA ARG A 62 0.35 -2.58 9.86
C ARG A 62 1.84 -2.72 9.55
N ILE A 63 2.25 -2.32 8.35
CA ILE A 63 3.66 -2.31 7.94
C ILE A 63 4.51 -1.45 8.88
N ARG A 64 4.03 -0.24 9.23
CA ARG A 64 4.76 0.64 10.16
C ARG A 64 4.98 0.02 11.54
N ARG A 65 4.12 -0.93 11.95
CA ARG A 65 4.28 -1.70 13.20
C ARG A 65 5.15 -2.95 13.03
N GLY A 66 5.65 -3.23 11.83
CA GLY A 66 6.43 -4.42 11.51
C GLY A 66 5.59 -5.67 11.30
N GLU A 67 4.28 -5.51 11.05
CA GLU A 67 3.41 -6.62 10.68
C GLU A 67 3.54 -6.89 9.18
N PHE A 68 4.26 -7.95 8.82
CA PHE A 68 4.45 -8.38 7.44
C PHE A 68 3.67 -9.65 7.14
N GLU A 69 3.19 -9.76 5.90
CA GLU A 69 2.60 -11.00 5.40
C GLU A 69 3.69 -11.92 4.84
N PRO A 70 3.52 -13.26 4.93
CA PRO A 70 4.49 -14.19 4.38
C PRO A 70 4.59 -14.07 2.86
N ILE A 71 5.79 -14.29 2.35
CA ILE A 71 6.07 -14.35 0.91
C ILE A 71 5.88 -15.79 0.43
N ILE A 72 4.94 -16.00 -0.49
CA ILE A 72 4.70 -17.32 -1.11
C ILE A 72 5.28 -17.33 -2.52
N ASN A 73 6.15 -18.31 -2.84
CA ASN A 73 6.80 -18.46 -4.15
C ASN A 73 7.45 -17.17 -4.70
N LEU A 74 8.03 -16.35 -3.81
CA LEU A 74 8.60 -15.03 -4.14
C LEU A 74 7.59 -14.01 -4.72
N HIS A 75 6.30 -14.34 -4.78
CA HIS A 75 5.26 -13.39 -5.14
C HIS A 75 5.21 -12.26 -4.11
N ASN A 76 4.96 -11.04 -4.57
CA ASN A 76 4.96 -9.85 -3.72
C ASN A 76 6.30 -9.53 -3.03
N LEU A 77 7.43 -10.14 -3.43
CA LEU A 77 8.75 -9.80 -2.89
C LEU A 77 9.04 -8.30 -3.03
N GLY A 78 8.75 -7.71 -4.19
CA GLY A 78 8.91 -6.27 -4.40
C GLY A 78 8.03 -5.40 -3.51
N LYS A 79 6.79 -5.81 -3.23
CA LYS A 79 5.95 -5.15 -2.22
C LYS A 79 6.57 -5.26 -0.82
N SER A 80 7.16 -6.40 -0.50
CA SER A 80 7.84 -6.64 0.78
C SER A 80 9.07 -5.75 0.96
N LEU A 81 9.83 -5.48 -0.10
CA LEU A 81 10.93 -4.50 -0.07
C LEU A 81 10.41 -3.10 0.29
N ILE A 82 9.34 -2.66 -0.37
CA ILE A 82 8.72 -1.35 -0.11
C ILE A 82 8.17 -1.30 1.32
N ALA A 83 7.50 -2.36 1.75
CA ALA A 83 6.97 -2.47 3.10
C ALA A 83 8.10 -2.38 4.14
N TYR A 84 9.20 -3.11 3.94
CA TYR A 84 10.33 -3.07 4.86
C TYR A 84 10.98 -1.67 4.92
N ARG A 85 11.09 -0.97 3.78
CA ARG A 85 11.53 0.44 3.77
C ARG A 85 10.63 1.32 4.65
N ILE A 86 9.31 1.18 4.51
CA ILE A 86 8.33 1.95 5.29
C ILE A 86 8.45 1.63 6.78
N TYR A 87 8.62 0.36 7.13
CA TYR A 87 8.86 -0.08 8.50
C TYR A 87 10.10 0.57 9.11
N LEU A 88 11.20 0.68 8.35
CA LEU A 88 12.41 1.40 8.77
C LEU A 88 12.23 2.93 8.84
N GLY A 89 11.08 3.47 8.39
CA GLY A 89 10.83 4.90 8.32
C GLY A 89 11.65 5.63 7.26
N LEU A 90 12.29 4.91 6.34
CA LEU A 90 13.15 5.50 5.32
C LEU A 90 12.32 6.11 4.19
N SER A 91 12.71 7.29 3.74
CA SER A 91 12.25 7.90 2.50
C SER A 91 12.89 7.22 1.28
N GLN A 92 12.30 7.46 0.10
CA GLN A 92 12.90 7.02 -1.17
C GLN A 92 14.27 7.67 -1.42
N GLN A 93 14.49 8.90 -0.95
CA GLN A 93 15.77 9.58 -1.06
C GLN A 93 16.82 8.90 -0.19
N GLU A 94 16.50 8.60 1.07
CA GLU A 94 17.45 7.92 1.97
C GLU A 94 17.81 6.52 1.47
N LEU A 95 16.86 5.77 0.92
CA LEU A 95 17.17 4.48 0.28
C LEU A 95 18.06 4.68 -0.97
N ALA A 96 17.79 5.70 -1.77
CA ALA A 96 18.60 6.01 -2.94
C ALA A 96 20.04 6.38 -2.57
N ASP A 97 20.23 7.17 -1.51
CA ASP A 97 21.55 7.54 -0.99
C ASP A 97 22.35 6.31 -0.55
N ARG A 98 21.70 5.37 0.15
CA ARG A 98 22.32 4.09 0.54
C ARG A 98 22.69 3.21 -0.65
N LEU A 99 21.93 3.29 -1.73
CA LEU A 99 22.15 2.54 -2.97
C LEU A 99 23.12 3.24 -3.94
N GLY A 100 23.51 4.50 -3.68
CA GLY A 100 24.30 5.31 -4.60
C GLY A 100 23.58 5.61 -5.93
N VAL A 101 22.24 5.72 -5.91
CA VAL A 101 21.42 6.02 -7.09
C VAL A 101 20.57 7.27 -6.88
N SER A 102 19.83 7.72 -7.91
CA SER A 102 18.89 8.81 -7.76
C SER A 102 17.58 8.37 -7.09
N ALA A 103 16.93 9.28 -6.34
CA ALA A 103 15.59 9.03 -5.81
C ALA A 103 14.55 8.75 -6.89
N SER A 104 14.73 9.29 -8.10
CA SER A 104 13.86 8.99 -9.24
C SER A 104 13.94 7.52 -9.69
N GLN A 105 15.12 6.91 -9.58
CA GLN A 105 15.30 5.49 -9.87
C GLN A 105 14.59 4.62 -8.84
N VAL A 106 14.78 4.90 -7.54
CA VAL A 106 14.04 4.18 -6.48
C VAL A 106 12.53 4.39 -6.64
N SER A 107 12.08 5.61 -6.90
CA SER A 107 10.65 5.89 -7.12
C SER A 107 10.06 5.09 -8.28
N ARG A 108 10.81 4.94 -9.38
CA ARG A 108 10.38 4.13 -10.53
C ARG A 108 10.36 2.63 -10.19
N ASP A 109 11.41 2.14 -9.55
CA ASP A 109 11.52 0.74 -9.14
C ASP A 109 10.36 0.39 -8.20
N GLU A 110 10.09 1.21 -7.18
CA GLU A 110 8.97 1.00 -6.25
C GLU A 110 7.60 1.14 -6.92
N ARG A 111 7.44 2.05 -7.88
CA ARG A 111 6.15 2.23 -8.59
C ARG A 111 5.69 0.93 -9.22
N ASN A 112 6.62 0.22 -9.87
CA ASN A 112 6.38 -1.08 -10.49
C ASN A 112 6.67 -2.26 -9.54
N GLU A 113 6.82 -1.99 -8.24
CA GLU A 113 7.05 -3.03 -7.22
C GLU A 113 8.24 -3.92 -7.55
N TYR A 114 9.33 -3.31 -8.03
CA TYR A 114 10.56 -3.97 -8.48
C TYR A 114 10.32 -5.07 -9.53
N TYR A 115 9.19 -5.04 -10.24
CA TYR A 115 8.88 -6.01 -11.29
C TYR A 115 9.95 -5.98 -12.39
N GLY A 116 10.52 -7.14 -12.70
CA GLY A 116 11.60 -7.29 -13.67
C GLY A 116 12.99 -6.86 -13.17
N ALA A 117 13.13 -6.47 -11.89
CA ALA A 117 14.44 -6.26 -11.30
C ALA A 117 15.24 -7.58 -11.25
N THR A 118 16.54 -7.50 -11.49
CA THR A 118 17.43 -8.66 -11.36
C THR A 118 17.54 -9.10 -9.91
N LEU A 119 17.87 -10.37 -9.67
CA LEU A 119 18.14 -10.86 -8.32
C LEU A 119 19.23 -10.03 -7.62
N GLU A 120 20.27 -9.65 -8.35
CA GLU A 120 21.33 -8.77 -7.86
C GLU A 120 20.78 -7.42 -7.38
N ARG A 121 19.89 -6.78 -8.16
CA ARG A 121 19.27 -5.51 -7.77
C ARG A 121 18.42 -5.67 -6.51
N ILE A 122 17.67 -6.77 -6.40
CA ILE A 122 16.88 -7.09 -5.21
C ILE A 122 17.79 -7.27 -3.99
N GLN A 123 18.90 -8.00 -4.13
CA GLN A 123 19.88 -8.19 -3.07
C GLN A 123 20.49 -6.87 -2.61
N GLN A 124 20.92 -6.01 -3.54
CA GLN A 124 21.45 -4.67 -3.21
C GLN A 124 20.46 -3.84 -2.39
N VAL A 125 19.17 -3.89 -2.74
CA VAL A 125 18.10 -3.18 -2.01
C VAL A 125 17.91 -3.77 -0.62
N MET A 126 17.91 -5.09 -0.48
CA MET A 126 17.84 -5.76 0.83
C MET A 126 19.05 -5.40 1.71
N GLU A 127 20.25 -5.43 1.16
CA GLU A 127 21.50 -5.08 1.85
C GLU A 127 21.52 -3.63 2.31
N ALA A 128 21.11 -2.69 1.45
CA ALA A 128 20.99 -1.27 1.79
C ALA A 128 20.01 -1.00 2.96
N MET A 129 19.02 -1.89 3.13
CA MET A 129 18.07 -1.83 4.24
C MET A 129 18.44 -2.72 5.42
N HIS A 130 19.54 -3.49 5.34
CA HIS A 130 19.86 -4.56 6.29
C HIS A 130 18.71 -5.56 6.50
N MET A 131 17.91 -5.80 5.45
CA MET A 131 16.80 -6.73 5.46
C MET A 131 17.32 -8.16 5.36
N VAL A 132 16.85 -9.03 6.27
CA VAL A 132 17.12 -10.47 6.21
C VAL A 132 15.80 -11.18 5.94
N ALA A 133 15.78 -12.03 4.91
CA ALA A 133 14.68 -12.93 4.64
C ALA A 133 15.16 -14.37 4.81
N LYS A 134 14.37 -15.19 5.51
CA LYS A 134 14.54 -16.64 5.57
C LYS A 134 13.45 -17.25 4.71
N THR A 135 13.83 -18.10 3.77
CA THR A 135 12.89 -18.85 2.93
C THR A 135 12.95 -20.32 3.33
N GLU A 136 11.79 -20.93 3.53
CA GLU A 136 11.64 -22.36 3.81
C GLU A 136 10.97 -23.03 2.60
N ILE A 137 11.39 -24.26 2.29
CA ILE A 137 10.85 -25.05 1.17
C ILE A 137 9.97 -26.15 1.76
N GLU A 138 8.68 -26.10 1.42
CA GLU A 138 7.66 -27.03 1.91
C GLU A 138 6.92 -27.67 0.73
N SER A 139 6.35 -28.87 0.94
CA SER A 139 5.46 -29.45 -0.06
C SER A 139 4.14 -28.68 -0.08
N GLN A 140 3.53 -28.54 -1.27
CA GLN A 140 2.29 -27.78 -1.44
C GLN A 140 1.14 -28.29 -0.56
N GLU A 141 1.14 -29.59 -0.22
CA GLU A 141 0.14 -30.23 0.63
C GLU A 141 0.16 -29.76 2.10
N LEU A 142 1.26 -29.13 2.55
CA LEU A 142 1.42 -28.61 3.91
C LEU A 142 1.03 -27.13 4.05
N LEU A 143 0.82 -26.42 2.93
CA LEU A 143 0.48 -24.98 2.87
C LEU A 143 -1.02 -24.70 2.66
N ALA A 144 -1.85 -25.74 2.51
CA ALA A 144 -3.29 -25.67 2.28
C ALA A 144 -4.10 -25.79 3.58
#